data_AF-A0A260QFQ2-F1
#
_entry.id   AF-A0A260QFQ2-F1
#
_cell.length_a   1.000
_cell.length_b   1.000
_cell.length_c   1.000
_cell.angle_alpha   90.00
_cell.angle_beta   90.00
_cell.angle_gamma   90.00
#
_symmetry.space_group_name_H-M   'P 1'
#
loop_
_entity.id
_entity.type
_entity.pdbx_description
1 polymer ?
#
loop_
_entity_poly.entity_id
_entity_poly.type
_entity_poly.pdbx_seq_one_letter_code
_entity_poly.pdbx_strand_id
1 'polypeptide(L)'
;MNHPNSPPDRRETSSHGITLGNFIADGMRFGPAPTRGREAVAAIGAVVALGIVLGVLQPGVIVSAVAAGAGVAIFAVRWIVGTRKWGQR
;
A
#
# COMPACT_ATOMS: atom_id res chain seq x y z
N MET A 1 -11.95 -39.47 -33.42
CA MET A 1 -12.28 -39.58 -31.97
C MET A 1 -11.47 -38.53 -31.24
N ASN A 2 -12.18 -37.56 -30.67
CA ASN A 2 -11.61 -36.44 -29.91
C ASN A 2 -11.21 -36.92 -28.51
N HIS A 3 -10.02 -36.54 -28.03
CA HIS A 3 -9.81 -36.12 -26.64
C HIS A 3 -8.50 -35.30 -26.55
N PRO A 4 -8.58 -33.96 -26.45
CA PRO A 4 -7.42 -33.12 -26.20
C PRO A 4 -7.02 -33.20 -24.71
N ASN A 5 -5.82 -33.67 -24.42
CA ASN A 5 -5.19 -33.56 -23.10
C ASN A 5 -4.64 -32.14 -22.93
N SER A 6 -5.52 -31.18 -22.64
CA SER A 6 -5.08 -29.91 -22.07
C SER A 6 -4.81 -30.12 -20.58
N PRO A 7 -3.63 -29.79 -20.05
CA PRO A 7 -3.40 -29.84 -18.60
C PRO A 7 -4.43 -28.93 -17.90
N PRO A 8 -4.82 -29.23 -16.64
CA PRO A 8 -5.69 -28.33 -15.91
C PRO A 8 -5.00 -26.98 -15.87
N ASP A 9 -5.62 -26.02 -16.55
CA ASP A 9 -5.30 -24.61 -16.52
C ASP A 9 -5.46 -24.20 -15.07
N ARG A 10 -4.38 -24.38 -14.29
CA ARG A 10 -4.26 -23.97 -12.91
C ARG A 10 -4.23 -22.46 -12.95
N ARG A 11 -5.39 -21.87 -13.21
CA ARG A 11 -5.78 -20.59 -12.66
C ARG A 11 -5.73 -20.80 -11.16
N GLU A 12 -4.53 -20.75 -10.61
CA GLU A 12 -4.31 -20.07 -9.36
C GLU A 12 -4.92 -18.70 -9.59
N THR A 13 -6.22 -18.61 -9.29
CA THR A 13 -6.86 -17.46 -8.72
C THR A 13 -5.98 -17.07 -7.55
N SER A 14 -4.88 -16.40 -7.90
CA SER A 14 -4.06 -15.66 -6.99
C SER A 14 -5.04 -14.65 -6.44
N SER A 15 -5.67 -15.01 -5.32
CA SER A 15 -6.42 -14.12 -4.46
C SER A 15 -5.46 -12.99 -4.14
N HIS A 16 -5.38 -12.01 -5.05
CA HIS A 16 -4.73 -10.72 -4.87
C HIS A 16 -5.63 -9.87 -3.96
N GLY A 17 -6.20 -10.51 -2.94
CA GLY A 17 -6.76 -9.85 -1.80
C GLY A 17 -5.65 -9.12 -1.06
N ILE A 18 -6.07 -8.14 -0.28
CA ILE A 18 -5.21 -7.43 0.66
C ILE A 18 -4.71 -8.48 1.68
N THR A 19 -3.53 -9.05 1.44
CA THR A 19 -2.85 -9.95 2.38
C THR A 19 -1.85 -9.15 3.20
N LEU A 20 -1.54 -9.61 4.41
CA LEU A 20 -0.57 -8.94 5.28
C LEU A 20 0.81 -8.82 4.60
N GLY A 21 1.24 -9.85 3.87
CA GLY A 21 2.48 -9.81 3.08
C GLY A 21 2.46 -8.75 1.98
N ASN A 22 1.31 -8.57 1.32
CA ASN A 22 1.12 -7.52 0.32
C ASN A 22 1.19 -6.11 0.92
N PHE A 23 0.65 -5.93 2.14
CA PHE A 23 0.71 -4.66 2.87
C PHE A 23 2.16 -4.30 3.28
N ILE A 24 2.90 -5.26 3.83
CA ILE A 24 4.30 -5.07 4.23
C ILE A 24 5.16 -4.76 2.99
N ALA A 25 4.97 -5.53 1.90
CA ALA A 25 5.67 -5.29 0.65
C ALA A 25 5.37 -3.90 0.07
N ASP A 26 4.10 -3.47 0.09
CA ASP A 26 3.70 -2.14 -0.41
C ASP A 26 4.24 -1.00 0.46
N GLY A 27 4.46 -1.24 1.75
CA GLY A 27 5.10 -0.30 2.67
C GLY A 27 6.62 -0.19 2.49
N MET A 28 7.30 -1.28 2.12
CA MET A 28 8.75 -1.29 1.88
C MET A 28 9.13 -0.88 0.45
N ARG A 29 8.18 -0.86 -0.49
CA ARG A 29 8.45 -0.48 -1.88
C ARG A 29 8.52 1.05 -2.02
N PHE A 30 9.58 1.53 -2.66
CA PHE A 30 9.65 2.91 -3.11
C PHE A 30 8.70 3.13 -4.29
N GLY A 31 7.59 3.83 -4.05
CA GLY A 31 6.58 4.19 -5.06
C GLY A 31 5.18 3.61 -4.77
N PRO A 32 4.13 4.09 -5.45
CA PRO A 32 2.73 3.76 -5.16
C PRO A 32 2.40 2.27 -5.27
N ALA A 33 1.44 1.82 -4.44
CA ALA A 33 0.93 0.45 -4.46
C ALA A 33 0.26 0.14 -5.81
N PRO A 34 0.10 -1.16 -6.17
CA PRO A 34 -0.40 -1.58 -7.48
C PRO A 34 -1.83 -1.11 -7.80
N THR A 35 -2.65 -0.87 -6.77
CA THR A 35 -4.05 -0.47 -6.89
C THR A 35 -4.42 0.62 -5.89
N ARG A 36 -5.45 1.41 -6.21
CA ARG A 36 -6.02 2.45 -5.33
C ARG A 36 -6.37 1.92 -3.94
N GLY A 37 -7.02 0.75 -3.89
CA GLY A 37 -7.44 0.13 -2.64
C GLY A 37 -6.26 -0.28 -1.75
N ARG A 38 -5.21 -0.86 -2.33
CA ARG A 38 -4.00 -1.25 -1.58
C ARG A 38 -3.25 -0.03 -1.05
N GLU A 39 -3.20 1.05 -1.82
CA GLU A 39 -2.61 2.31 -1.39
C GLU A 39 -3.36 2.93 -0.21
N ALA A 40 -4.69 2.94 -0.25
CA ALA A 40 -5.51 3.46 0.84
C ALA A 40 -5.28 2.69 2.14
N VAL A 41 -5.19 1.35 2.08
CA VAL A 41 -4.88 0.53 3.25
C VAL A 41 -3.47 0.83 3.78
N ALA A 42 -2.47 0.93 2.89
CA ALA A 42 -1.10 1.33 3.27
C ALA A 42 -1.06 2.71 3.96
N ALA A 43 -1.82 3.68 3.44
CA ALA A 43 -1.95 5.00 4.03
C ALA A 43 -2.55 4.96 5.43
N ILE A 44 -3.66 4.24 5.61
CA ILE A 44 -4.31 4.08 6.92
C ILE A 44 -3.33 3.44 7.91
N GLY A 45 -2.66 2.35 7.52
CA GLY A 45 -1.73 1.67 8.40
C GLY A 45 -0.51 2.52 8.79
N ALA A 46 0.01 3.33 7.88
CA ALA A 46 1.10 4.25 8.17
C ALA A 46 0.66 5.40 9.09
N VAL A 47 -0.55 5.94 8.92
CA VAL A 47 -1.10 6.96 9.84
C VAL A 47 -1.28 6.39 11.23
N VAL A 48 -1.81 5.16 11.36
CA VAL A 48 -1.94 4.48 12.65
C VAL A 48 -0.57 4.26 13.29
N ALA A 49 0.42 3.77 12.54
CA ALA A 49 1.77 3.56 13.04
C ALA A 49 2.42 4.88 13.50
N LEU A 50 2.28 5.95 12.72
CA LEU A 50 2.77 7.28 13.08
C LEU A 50 2.09 7.81 14.36
N GLY A 51 0.77 7.62 14.48
CA GLY A 51 0.02 7.99 15.67
C GLY A 51 0.51 7.24 16.92
N ILE A 52 0.78 5.94 16.81
CA ILE A 52 1.36 5.15 17.91
C ILE A 52 2.74 5.70 18.28
N VAL A 53 3.61 5.97 17.31
CA VAL A 53 4.96 6.51 17.55
C VAL A 53 4.89 7.86 18.27
N LEU A 54 4.04 8.77 17.80
CA LEU A 54 3.86 10.09 18.42
C LEU A 54 3.25 9.97 19.82
N GLY A 55 2.31 9.05 20.03
CA GLY A 55 1.71 8.81 21.34
C GLY A 55 2.67 8.21 22.37
N VAL A 56 3.59 7.33 21.93
CA VAL A 56 4.60 6.70 22.79
C VAL A 56 5.76 7.64 23.10
N LEU A 57 6.31 8.30 22.08
CA LEU A 57 7.47 9.17 22.24
C LEU A 57 7.10 10.54 22.83
N GLN A 58 5.82 10.93 22.76
CA GLN A 58 5.29 12.22 23.19
C GLN A 58 6.20 13.40 22.80
N PRO A 59 6.62 13.51 21.53
CA PRO A 59 7.53 14.57 21.14
C PRO A 59 6.82 15.93 21.21
N GLY A 60 7.60 17.00 21.39
CA GLY A 60 7.08 18.36 21.44
C GLY A 60 6.21 18.70 20.22
N VAL A 61 5.23 19.59 20.39
CA VAL A 61 4.21 19.91 19.38
C VAL A 61 4.80 20.26 18.02
N ILE A 62 5.90 21.01 17.98
CA ILE A 62 6.59 21.39 16.74
C ILE A 62 7.10 20.14 16.00
N VAL A 63 7.74 19.21 16.71
CA VAL A 63 8.27 17.98 16.12
C VAL A 63 7.14 17.10 15.60
N SER A 64 6.07 16.96 16.38
CA SER A 64 4.86 16.23 15.98
C SER A 64 4.24 16.83 14.71
N ALA A 65 4.12 18.16 14.63
CA ALA A 65 3.57 18.84 13.46
C ALA A 65 4.44 18.66 12.21
N VAL A 66 5.77 18.74 12.35
CA VAL A 66 6.71 18.50 11.24
C VAL A 66 6.62 17.05 10.76
N ALA A 67 6.60 16.08 11.68
CA ALA A 67 6.49 14.66 11.32
C ALA A 67 5.17 14.34 10.61
N ALA A 68 4.05 14.86 11.13
CA ALA A 68 2.75 14.71 10.49
C ALA A 68 2.70 15.36 9.10
N GLY A 69 3.21 16.59 8.98
CA GLY A 69 3.28 17.31 7.71
C GLY A 69 4.12 16.57 6.66
N ALA A 70 5.29 16.07 7.06
CA ALA A 70 6.14 15.25 6.19
C ALA A 70 5.44 13.95 5.76
N GLY A 71 4.75 13.27 6.69
CA GLY A 71 3.96 12.07 6.38
C GLY A 71 2.87 12.33 5.34
N VAL A 72 2.10 13.41 5.50
CA VAL A 72 1.07 13.82 4.54
C VAL A 72 1.68 14.14 3.18
N ALA A 73 2.80 14.87 3.13
CA ALA A 73 3.47 15.22 1.88
C ALA A 73 3.95 13.97 1.12
N ILE A 74 4.55 13.00 1.82
CA ILE A 74 4.99 11.73 1.25
C ILE A 74 3.81 10.97 0.65
N PHE A 75 2.69 10.86 1.40
CA PHE A 75 1.49 10.19 0.91
C PHE A 75 0.86 10.92 -0.28
N ALA A 76 0.83 12.24 -0.27
CA ALA A 76 0.31 13.03 -1.39
C ALA A 76 1.11 12.78 -2.68
N VAL A 77 2.45 12.84 -2.60
CA VAL A 77 3.33 12.55 -3.74
C VAL A 77 3.10 11.14 -4.24
N ARG A 78 3.10 10.16 -3.33
CA ARG A 78 2.91 8.75 -3.68
C ARG A 78 1.54 8.52 -4.33
N TRP A 79 0.49 9.16 -3.82
CA TRP A 79 -0.85 9.12 -4.41
C TRP A 79 -0.89 9.70 -5.81
N ILE A 80 -0.29 10.88 -6.04
CA ILE A 80 -0.23 11.53 -7.38
C ILE A 80 0.53 10.66 -8.39
N VAL A 81 1.63 10.02 -7.97
CA VAL A 81 2.35 9.09 -8.85
C VAL A 81 1.51 7.84 -9.12
N GLY A 82 0.75 7.39 -8.11
CA GLY A 82 -0.14 6.25 -8.20
C GLY A 82 -1.28 6.45 -9.18
N THR A 83 -1.94 7.62 -9.14
CA THR A 83 -3.07 7.93 -10.02
C THR A 83 -2.71 7.86 -11.51
N ARG A 84 -1.45 8.16 -11.87
CA ARG A 84 -0.95 8.02 -13.25
C ARG A 84 -0.78 6.56 -13.69
N LYS A 85 -0.62 5.63 -12.75
CA LYS A 85 -0.37 4.21 -13.01
C LYS A 85 -1.61 3.34 -12.83
N TRP A 86 -2.55 3.76 -11.97
CA TRP A 86 -3.79 3.03 -11.69
C TRP A 86 -4.77 3.17 -12.85
N GLY A 87 -4.77 2.19 -13.76
CA GLY A 87 -5.68 2.14 -14.92
C GLY A 87 -5.00 1.68 -16.22
N GLN A 88 -3.68 1.58 -16.26
CA GLN A 88 -2.93 1.01 -17.40
C GLN A 88 -2.78 -0.52 -17.31
N ARG A 89 -3.83 -1.25 -16.91
CA ARG A 89 -3.82 -2.71 -16.82
C ARG A 89 -4.91 -3.31 -17.67
#